data_AF-A0A2V2PVZ0-F1
#
_entry.id   AF-A0A2V2PVZ0-F1
#
_cell.length_a   1.000
_cell.length_b   1.000
_cell.length_c   1.000
_cell.angle_alpha   90.00
_cell.angle_beta   90.00
_cell.angle_gamma   90.00
#
_symmetry.space_group_name_H-M   'P 1'
#
loop_
_entity.id
_entity.type
_entity.pdbx_description
1 polymer ?
#
loop_
_entity_poly.entity_id
_entity_poly.type
_entity_poly.pdbx_seq_one_letter_code
_entity_poly.pdbx_strand_id
1 'polypeptide(L)'
;MTQSWNPADRAVLTLPSGRLVRGRGLRNPLPEGPEPEFAVHLLGRTPPPVRWESRWLRWPDFRLPADPDEAGDVLEEVWRRAPHERVEVACGGGMGRTGTALACLAVLDGVPAGEAVAFVRSGYHPRAVETPWQRRYVRRFTGRRAR
;
A
#
# COMPACT_ATOMS: atom_id res chain seq x y z
N MET A 1 14.01 -20.05 -0.76
CA MET A 1 13.38 -19.22 -1.81
C MET A 1 12.22 -18.51 -1.17
N THR A 2 12.40 -17.25 -0.77
CA THR A 2 11.31 -16.43 -0.25
C THR A 2 10.34 -16.16 -1.40
N GLN A 3 9.14 -16.73 -1.30
CA GLN A 3 8.10 -16.55 -2.29
C GLN A 3 7.39 -15.23 -1.98
N SER A 4 7.40 -14.31 -2.94
CA SER A 4 6.47 -13.16 -2.98
C SER A 4 5.02 -13.67 -3.05
N TRP A 5 4.04 -12.77 -3.01
CA TRP A 5 2.62 -13.15 -3.11
C TRP A 5 2.31 -13.91 -4.40
N ASN A 6 1.19 -14.63 -4.45
CA ASN A 6 0.66 -15.12 -5.73
C ASN A 6 -0.17 -14.00 -6.38
N PRO A 7 0.08 -13.61 -7.65
CA PRO A 7 -0.69 -12.56 -8.33
C PRO A 7 -2.19 -12.89 -8.47
N ALA A 8 -2.57 -14.18 -8.39
CA ALA A 8 -3.97 -14.60 -8.42
C ALA A 8 -4.67 -14.45 -7.06
N ASP A 9 -3.93 -14.17 -5.98
CA ASP A 9 -4.52 -13.97 -4.67
C ASP A 9 -5.35 -12.69 -4.63
N ARG A 10 -6.41 -12.71 -3.81
CA ARG A 10 -7.26 -11.53 -3.62
C ARG A 10 -6.45 -10.35 -3.12
N ALA A 11 -6.80 -9.18 -3.64
CA ALA A 11 -6.28 -7.89 -3.18
C ALA A 11 -4.75 -7.76 -3.32
N VAL A 12 -4.12 -8.57 -4.19
CA VAL A 12 -2.72 -8.40 -4.59
C VAL A 12 -2.67 -7.51 -5.83
N LEU A 13 -1.91 -6.43 -5.75
CA LEU A 13 -1.62 -5.56 -6.88
C LEU A 13 -0.27 -5.94 -7.49
N THR A 14 -0.28 -6.21 -8.79
CA THR A 14 0.94 -6.33 -9.59
C THR A 14 1.34 -4.95 -10.09
N LEU A 15 2.49 -4.46 -9.64
CA LEU A 15 3.09 -3.20 -10.11
C LEU A 15 3.78 -3.42 -11.48
N PRO A 16 4.03 -2.37 -12.28
CA PRO A 16 4.68 -2.48 -13.61
C PRO A 16 5.97 -3.30 -13.66
N SER A 17 6.78 -3.27 -12.60
CA SER A 17 8.02 -4.02 -12.49
C SER A 17 7.83 -5.51 -12.18
N GLY A 18 6.60 -5.98 -12.03
CA GLY A 18 6.26 -7.31 -11.53
C GLY A 18 6.29 -7.46 -10.00
N ARG A 19 6.53 -6.39 -9.25
CA ARG A 19 6.41 -6.40 -7.78
C ARG A 19 4.97 -6.68 -7.35
N LEU A 20 4.80 -7.47 -6.30
CA LEU A 20 3.49 -7.84 -5.77
C LEU A 20 3.30 -7.26 -4.37
N VAL A 21 2.22 -6.53 -4.16
CA VAL A 21 1.87 -5.95 -2.85
C VAL A 21 0.43 -6.29 -2.53
N ARG A 22 0.18 -6.87 -1.36
CA ARG A 22 -1.18 -7.18 -0.90
C ARG A 22 -1.77 -5.98 -0.16
N GLY A 23 -2.95 -5.52 -0.56
CA GLY A 23 -3.76 -4.60 0.23
C GLY A 23 -4.70 -5.36 1.18
N ARG A 24 -4.92 -4.84 2.39
CA ARG A 24 -5.85 -5.46 3.35
C ARG A 24 -6.73 -4.45 4.10
N GLY A 25 -7.97 -4.87 4.38
CA GLY A 25 -8.85 -4.25 5.36
C GLY A 25 -8.74 -4.95 6.71
N LEU A 26 -8.23 -4.29 7.74
CA LEU A 26 -8.02 -4.86 9.08
C LEU A 26 -9.33 -5.21 9.82
N ARG A 27 -10.47 -4.67 9.37
CA ARG A 27 -11.79 -5.06 9.90
C ARG A 27 -12.21 -6.48 9.46
N ASN A 28 -11.57 -7.02 8.43
CA ASN A 28 -11.81 -8.37 7.95
C ASN A 28 -10.83 -9.35 8.63
N PRO A 29 -11.20 -10.63 8.78
CA PRO A 29 -10.28 -11.66 9.24
C PRO A 29 -9.04 -11.73 8.32
N LEU A 30 -7.96 -12.29 8.84
CA LEU A 30 -6.78 -12.57 8.04
C LEU A 30 -7.17 -13.52 6.89
N PRO A 31 -6.83 -13.21 5.62
CA PRO A 31 -7.09 -14.12 4.51
C PRO A 31 -6.39 -15.46 4.73
N GLU A 32 -6.98 -16.53 4.19
CA GLU A 32 -6.30 -17.82 4.13
C GLU A 32 -4.99 -17.73 3.32
N GLY A 33 -4.04 -18.61 3.63
CA GLY A 33 -2.75 -18.69 2.97
C GLY A 33 -1.60 -18.13 3.80
N PRO A 34 -0.46 -17.82 3.16
CA PRO A 34 0.74 -17.41 3.86
C PRO A 34 0.57 -16.01 4.46
N GLU A 35 1.27 -15.78 5.56
CA GLU A 35 1.27 -14.49 6.25
C GLU A 35 2.21 -13.49 5.59
N PRO A 36 1.97 -12.17 5.80
CA PRO A 36 2.96 -11.17 5.45
C PRO A 36 4.25 -11.38 6.25
N GLU A 37 5.36 -11.11 5.60
CA GLU A 37 6.67 -10.99 6.25
C GLU A 37 6.87 -9.56 6.77
N PHE A 38 6.31 -8.61 6.04
CA PHE A 38 6.32 -7.19 6.37
C PHE A 38 4.95 -6.56 6.13
N ALA A 39 4.48 -5.73 7.05
CA ALA A 39 3.23 -5.00 6.89
C ALA A 39 3.34 -3.52 7.25
N VAL A 40 2.64 -2.66 6.51
CA VAL A 40 2.43 -1.26 6.87
C VAL A 40 0.99 -1.02 7.28
N HIS A 41 0.78 -0.61 8.53
CA HIS A 41 -0.53 -0.29 9.09
C HIS A 41 -0.81 1.21 9.00
N LEU A 42 -1.73 1.61 8.13
CA LEU A 42 -2.14 2.99 7.85
C LEU A 42 -3.32 3.39 8.76
N LEU A 43 -3.06 3.61 10.04
CA LEU A 43 -4.09 3.82 11.05
C LEU A 43 -3.94 5.15 11.79
N GLY A 44 -5.07 5.74 12.20
CA GLY A 44 -5.07 6.98 12.99
C GLY A 44 -4.67 6.77 14.46
N ARG A 45 -4.62 5.51 14.92
CA ARG A 45 -4.21 5.09 16.26
C ARG A 45 -3.24 3.93 16.12
N THR A 46 -2.38 3.75 17.13
CA THR A 46 -1.42 2.65 17.17
C THR A 46 -2.15 1.30 17.05
N PRO A 47 -1.77 0.43 16.10
CA PRO A 47 -2.32 -0.91 15.98
C PRO A 47 -1.89 -1.79 17.17
N PRO A 48 -2.65 -2.86 17.48
CA PRO A 48 -2.17 -3.92 18.36
C PRO A 48 -0.91 -4.59 17.74
N PRO A 49 -0.06 -5.21 18.56
CA PRO A 49 1.10 -5.93 18.05
C PRO A 49 0.67 -7.10 17.16
N VAL A 50 1.50 -7.39 16.16
CA VAL A 50 1.36 -8.50 15.23
C VAL A 50 2.61 -9.39 15.31
N ARG A 51 2.50 -10.63 14.81
CA ARG A 51 3.61 -11.61 14.88
C ARG A 51 4.67 -11.45 13.81
N TRP A 52 4.44 -10.57 12.83
CA TRP A 52 5.36 -10.25 11.74
C TRP A 52 5.95 -8.85 11.91
N GLU A 53 6.97 -8.52 11.15
CA GLU A 53 7.55 -7.18 11.17
C GLU A 53 6.54 -6.16 10.63
N SER A 54 6.36 -5.03 11.32
CA SER A 54 5.43 -4.02 10.84
C SER A 54 5.87 -2.59 11.14
N ARG A 55 5.48 -1.69 10.24
CA ARG A 55 5.52 -0.24 10.46
C ARG A 55 4.11 0.28 10.68
N TRP A 56 3.96 1.17 11.65
CA TRP A 56 2.74 1.96 11.79
C TRP A 56 2.99 3.34 11.21
N LEU A 57 2.14 3.76 10.28
CA LEU A 57 2.13 5.11 9.75
C LEU A 57 0.84 5.80 10.22
N ARG A 58 0.98 6.93 10.91
CA ARG A 58 -0.17 7.67 11.45
C ARG A 58 -0.99 8.26 10.30
N TRP A 59 -2.11 7.63 9.99
CA TRP A 59 -2.97 8.02 8.88
C TRP A 59 -4.45 8.03 9.30
N PRO A 60 -4.98 9.19 9.76
CA PRO A 60 -6.37 9.31 10.19
C PRO A 60 -7.35 8.95 9.08
N ASP A 61 -8.52 8.45 9.47
CA ASP A 61 -9.49 7.96 8.50
C ASP A 61 -10.01 9.07 7.59
N PHE A 62 -10.21 8.73 6.32
CA PHE A 62 -10.52 9.68 5.24
C PHE A 62 -9.55 10.86 5.11
N ARG A 63 -8.36 10.86 5.73
CA ARG A 63 -7.38 11.96 5.61
C ARG A 63 -6.14 11.55 4.81
N LEU A 64 -5.14 12.41 4.85
CA LEU A 64 -3.76 12.21 4.37
C LEU A 64 -2.88 11.69 5.51
N PRO A 65 -1.68 11.15 5.23
CA PRO A 65 -0.75 10.79 6.30
C PRO A 65 -0.43 12.03 7.14
N ALA A 66 -0.22 11.83 8.44
CA ALA A 66 0.11 12.93 9.35
C ALA A 66 1.46 13.58 9.01
N ASP A 67 2.40 12.77 8.53
CA ASP A 67 3.71 13.18 8.04
C ASP A 67 3.91 12.65 6.60
N PRO A 68 3.95 13.52 5.59
CA PRO A 68 4.19 13.13 4.20
C PRO A 68 5.60 12.59 3.92
N ASP A 69 6.62 13.05 4.64
CA ASP A 69 8.00 12.59 4.45
C ASP A 69 8.17 11.18 5.01
N GLU A 70 7.68 10.94 6.23
CA GLU A 70 7.63 9.59 6.82
C GLU A 70 6.85 8.62 5.92
N ALA A 71 5.72 9.09 5.34
CA ALA A 71 4.95 8.29 4.41
C ALA A 71 5.75 7.94 3.15
N GLY A 72 6.54 8.88 2.61
CA GLY A 72 7.43 8.62 1.48
C GLY A 72 8.44 7.52 1.81
N ASP A 73 9.15 7.66 2.92
CA ASP A 73 10.21 6.75 3.32
C ASP A 73 9.68 5.32 3.58
N VAL A 74 8.53 5.20 4.24
CA VAL A 74 7.85 3.90 4.49
C VAL A 74 7.37 3.26 3.18
N LEU A 75 6.85 4.04 2.23
CA LEU A 75 6.41 3.50 0.94
C LEU A 75 7.60 3.06 0.07
N GLU A 76 8.74 3.75 0.15
CA GLU A 76 9.97 3.30 -0.47
C GLU A 76 10.49 2.00 0.16
N GLU A 77 10.36 1.83 1.47
CA GLU A 77 10.67 0.57 2.15
C GLU A 77 9.80 -0.58 1.62
N VAL A 78 8.48 -0.37 1.51
CA VAL A 78 7.55 -1.34 0.91
C VAL A 78 7.99 -1.72 -0.50
N TRP A 79 8.31 -0.72 -1.33
CA TRP A 79 8.72 -0.95 -2.72
C TRP A 79 10.03 -1.74 -2.82
N ARG A 80 11.01 -1.49 -1.93
CA ARG A 80 12.28 -2.22 -1.89
C ARG A 80 12.12 -3.67 -1.44
N ARG A 81 11.22 -3.96 -0.50
CA ARG A 81 11.01 -5.31 0.07
C ARG A 81 10.12 -6.21 -0.79
N ALA A 82 9.17 -5.63 -1.54
CA ALA A 82 8.19 -6.38 -2.34
C ALA A 82 8.73 -7.45 -3.32
N PRO A 83 9.93 -7.32 -3.93
CA PRO A 83 10.50 -8.37 -4.76
C PRO A 83 10.90 -9.64 -4.00
N HIS A 84 11.16 -9.53 -2.70
CA HIS A 84 11.78 -10.58 -1.89
C HIS A 84 10.92 -11.04 -0.72
N GLU A 85 9.84 -10.33 -0.42
CA GLU A 85 9.02 -10.57 0.76
C GLU A 85 7.53 -10.42 0.43
N ARG A 86 6.70 -11.14 1.19
CA ARG A 86 5.25 -10.93 1.21
C ARG A 86 4.93 -9.63 1.95
N VAL A 87 4.91 -8.53 1.20
CA VAL A 87 4.60 -7.20 1.75
C VAL A 87 3.11 -6.88 1.72
N GLU A 88 2.56 -6.43 2.85
CA GLU A 88 1.17 -6.03 3.01
C GLU A 88 1.02 -4.54 3.35
N VAL A 89 0.00 -3.89 2.81
CA VAL A 89 -0.41 -2.52 3.17
C VAL A 89 -1.86 -2.53 3.64
N ALA A 90 -2.11 -2.16 4.89
CA ALA A 90 -3.42 -2.34 5.50
C ALA A 90 -3.96 -1.07 6.16
N CYS A 91 -5.27 -0.86 6.03
CA CYS A 91 -6.02 0.14 6.78
C CYS A 91 -7.33 -0.47 7.28
N GLY A 92 -8.21 0.30 7.93
CA GLY A 92 -9.47 -0.25 8.46
C GLY A 92 -10.34 -0.94 7.39
N GLY A 93 -10.53 -0.30 6.23
CA GLY A 93 -11.40 -0.80 5.17
C GLY A 93 -10.70 -1.35 3.92
N GLY A 94 -9.38 -1.23 3.82
CA GLY A 94 -8.61 -1.70 2.66
C GLY A 94 -8.84 -0.93 1.36
N MET A 95 -9.59 0.17 1.33
CA MET A 95 -9.95 0.88 0.09
C MET A 95 -9.33 2.28 -0.03
N GLY A 96 -9.59 3.20 0.91
CA GLY A 96 -9.11 4.58 0.81
C GLY A 96 -7.63 4.73 1.07
N ARG A 97 -7.21 4.60 2.33
CA ARG A 97 -5.80 4.78 2.72
C ARG A 97 -4.90 3.73 2.07
N THR A 98 -5.30 2.45 2.12
CA THR A 98 -4.61 1.37 1.39
C THR A 98 -4.53 1.66 -0.10
N GLY A 99 -5.64 2.00 -0.77
CA GLY A 99 -5.61 2.33 -2.19
C GLY A 99 -4.75 3.58 -2.50
N THR A 100 -4.70 4.54 -1.59
CA THR A 100 -3.85 5.74 -1.74
C THR A 100 -2.37 5.37 -1.67
N ALA A 101 -1.98 4.54 -0.70
CA ALA A 101 -0.63 4.01 -0.59
C ALA A 101 -0.24 3.15 -1.79
N LEU A 102 -1.11 2.23 -2.24
CA LEU A 102 -0.91 1.44 -3.45
C LEU A 102 -0.74 2.31 -4.70
N ALA A 103 -1.48 3.42 -4.80
CA ALA A 103 -1.34 4.34 -5.92
C ALA A 103 0.00 5.09 -5.87
N CYS A 104 0.47 5.48 -4.68
CA CYS A 104 1.81 6.06 -4.51
C CYS A 104 2.91 5.04 -4.87
N LEU A 105 2.74 3.76 -4.49
CA LEU A 105 3.64 2.68 -4.90
C LEU A 105 3.67 2.49 -6.42
N ALA A 106 2.52 2.58 -7.09
CA ALA A 106 2.47 2.57 -8.55
C ALA A 106 3.25 3.75 -9.16
N VAL A 107 3.19 4.94 -8.55
CA VAL A 107 4.02 6.08 -8.96
C VAL A 107 5.51 5.83 -8.77
N LEU A 108 5.91 5.26 -7.61
CA LEU A 108 7.31 4.85 -7.37
C LEU A 108 7.79 3.89 -8.46
N ASP A 109 6.92 2.96 -8.84
CA ASP A 109 7.20 1.92 -9.82
C ASP A 109 7.06 2.38 -11.28
N GLY A 110 6.84 3.68 -11.51
CA GLY A 110 6.92 4.30 -12.83
C GLY A 110 5.58 4.61 -13.50
N VAL A 111 4.43 4.34 -12.87
CA VAL A 111 3.13 4.79 -13.37
C VAL A 111 3.04 6.32 -13.27
N PRO A 112 2.63 7.04 -14.34
CA PRO A 112 2.39 8.47 -14.24
C PRO A 112 1.41 8.82 -13.12
N ALA A 113 1.70 9.85 -12.32
CA ALA A 113 0.89 10.21 -11.14
C ALA A 113 -0.58 10.56 -11.49
N GLY A 114 -0.84 11.02 -12.71
CA GLY A 114 -2.18 11.25 -13.23
C GLY A 114 -3.00 9.97 -13.46
N GLU A 115 -2.32 8.84 -13.71
CA GLU A 115 -2.89 7.54 -14.08
C GLU A 115 -2.92 6.54 -12.92
N ALA A 116 -2.09 6.74 -11.89
CA ALA A 116 -1.91 5.82 -10.77
C ALA A 116 -3.23 5.42 -10.06
N VAL A 117 -4.18 6.35 -9.93
CA VAL A 117 -5.49 6.03 -9.33
C VAL A 117 -6.30 5.09 -10.24
N ALA A 118 -6.27 5.30 -11.55
CA ALA A 118 -6.96 4.43 -12.49
C ALA A 118 -6.31 3.03 -12.51
N PHE A 119 -4.98 2.98 -12.50
CA PHE A 119 -4.19 1.75 -12.42
C PHE A 119 -4.55 0.89 -11.20
N VAL A 120 -4.59 1.49 -10.00
CA VAL A 120 -4.97 0.73 -8.78
C VAL A 120 -6.44 0.32 -8.83
N ARG A 121 -7.32 1.12 -9.43
CA ARG A 121 -8.74 0.76 -9.54
C ARG A 121 -8.98 -0.45 -10.44
N SER A 122 -8.20 -0.57 -11.52
CA SER A 122 -8.27 -1.72 -12.42
C SER A 122 -7.59 -2.96 -11.83
N GLY A 123 -6.44 -2.79 -11.15
CA GLY A 123 -5.61 -3.90 -10.68
C GLY A 123 -5.89 -4.38 -9.26
N TYR A 124 -6.56 -3.58 -8.42
CA TYR A 124 -6.76 -3.90 -7.00
C TYR A 124 -8.22 -3.81 -6.57
N HIS A 125 -8.84 -2.62 -6.65
CA HIS A 125 -10.23 -2.45 -6.23
C HIS A 125 -10.87 -1.22 -6.88
N PRO A 126 -12.07 -1.33 -7.49
CA PRO A 126 -12.67 -0.24 -8.27
C PRO A 126 -12.98 1.02 -7.45
N ARG A 127 -13.14 0.88 -6.12
CA ARG A 127 -13.35 2.00 -5.17
C ARG A 127 -12.08 2.48 -4.47
N ALA A 128 -10.91 2.01 -4.88
CA ALA A 128 -9.65 2.48 -4.31
C ALA A 128 -9.51 4.01 -4.44
N VAL A 129 -8.90 4.62 -3.42
CA VAL A 129 -8.74 6.08 -3.29
C VAL A 129 -10.10 6.78 -3.19
N GLU A 130 -10.57 6.91 -1.95
CA GLU A 130 -11.95 7.28 -1.62
C GLU A 130 -12.20 8.78 -1.78
N THR A 131 -11.24 9.63 -1.43
CA THR A 131 -11.46 11.07 -1.28
C THR A 131 -10.75 11.90 -2.37
N PRO A 132 -11.27 13.10 -2.72
CA PRO A 132 -10.62 14.00 -3.67
C PRO A 132 -9.21 14.43 -3.26
N TRP A 133 -8.96 14.65 -1.96
CA TRP A 133 -7.64 15.03 -1.48
C TRP A 133 -6.64 13.87 -1.48
N GLN A 134 -7.07 12.63 -1.27
CA GLN A 134 -6.20 11.46 -1.51
C GLN A 134 -5.78 11.35 -2.98
N ARG A 135 -6.70 11.59 -3.93
CA ARG A 135 -6.35 11.64 -5.36
C ARG A 135 -5.34 12.75 -5.65
N ARG A 136 -5.53 13.94 -5.05
CA ARG A 136 -4.60 15.07 -5.18
C ARG A 136 -3.24 14.77 -4.57
N TYR A 137 -3.21 14.06 -3.44
CA TYR A 137 -1.98 13.61 -2.79
C TYR A 137 -1.18 12.69 -3.72
N VAL A 138 -1.81 11.66 -4.29
CA VAL A 138 -1.17 10.77 -5.28
C VAL A 138 -0.59 11.55 -6.46
N ARG A 139 -1.34 12.51 -7.01
CA ARG A 139 -0.89 13.33 -8.15
C ARG A 139 0.35 14.17 -7.84
N ARG A 140 0.57 14.53 -6.59
CA ARG A 140 1.71 15.33 -6.12
C ARG A 140 2.82 14.47 -5.53
N PHE A 141 2.60 13.17 -5.39
CA PHE A 141 3.56 12.27 -4.80
C PHE A 141 4.77 12.13 -5.73
N THR A 142 5.91 12.64 -5.28
CA THR A 142 7.19 12.51 -5.98
C THR A 142 7.99 11.49 -5.19
N GLY A 143 8.06 10.26 -5.69
CA GLY A 143 8.99 9.29 -5.15
C GLY A 143 10.40 9.85 -5.17
N ARG A 144 11.16 9.74 -4.06
CA ARG A 144 12.60 9.89 -4.17
C ARG A 144 13.06 8.60 -4.85
N ARG A 145 13.22 8.62 -6.18
CA ARG A 145 13.95 7.55 -6.85
C ARG A 145 15.34 7.55 -6.22
N ALA A 146 15.62 6.56 -5.38
CA ALA A 146 16.99 6.27 -4.99
C ALA A 146 17.81 6.21 -6.28
N ARG A 147 18.80 7.09 -6.39
CA ARG A 147 19.80 7.06 -7.45
C ARG A 147 20.57 5.75 -7.39
#